data_AF-A0A7V0Q6F1-F1
#
_entry.id   AF-A0A7V0Q6F1-F1
#
_cell.length_a   1.000
_cell.length_b   1.000
_cell.length_c   1.000
_cell.angle_alpha   90.00
_cell.angle_beta   90.00
_cell.angle_gamma   90.00
#
_symmetry.space_group_name_H-M   'P 1'
#
loop_
_entity.id
_entity.type
_entity.pdbx_description
1 polymer ?
#
loop_
_entity_poly.entity_id
_entity_poly.type
_entity_poly.pdbx_seq_one_letter_code
_entity_poly.pdbx_strand_id
1 'polypeptide(L)'
;MPNTTPEDMAAWLDTYEEVAGEPFAFLHMDPDWNRPDWAEVAKQIEEVADERGVPFGILYNGGLEATSEAWLATMMDHVFEYEVAMGGTPQHVVFQSWVDQPDHVLPEDDPGAFTSILNRYFGDRTRIELSLETGAEAPSGVRVRVSTEDGEPIAGEPVTVGIRPLSGAVQTHMTSGTVPEGATTAVVVVRVNAEDATPGPSDVALVDVGYEEASDGVNRVPNADFRHGLRSWEAYGDHLGDVAVRSLGDGRKEVAFSATPDQTIFFDGTQFDVTAGAAYEFTADLSVSEGSIGTATVAVVFLNGTEISRDSIRFEPLSEELDPIETSTDGSVVVPIEDLSPGRYLFDARYAGDLSRWPSRGTLVIEVP
;
A
#
# COMPACT_ATOMS: atom_id res chain seq x y z
N MET A 1 -1.00 -18.75 7.68
CA MET A 1 -0.13 -18.77 8.88
C MET A 1 -1.01 -18.34 10.07
N PRO A 2 -0.72 -18.69 11.33
CA PRO A 2 -1.51 -18.16 12.44
C PRO A 2 -1.35 -16.62 12.47
N ASN A 3 -2.47 -15.91 12.32
CA ASN A 3 -2.54 -14.45 12.35
C ASN A 3 -2.59 -13.98 13.81
N THR A 4 -1.48 -14.06 14.55
CA THR A 4 -1.43 -13.54 15.92
C THR A 4 -1.80 -12.06 15.91
N THR A 5 -2.82 -11.69 16.67
CA THR A 5 -3.29 -10.31 16.80
C THR A 5 -2.66 -9.64 18.02
N PRO A 6 -2.72 -8.30 18.14
CA PRO A 6 -2.36 -7.60 19.37
C PRO A 6 -3.15 -8.09 20.58
N GLU A 7 -4.43 -8.47 20.39
CA GLU A 7 -5.28 -9.02 21.46
C GLU A 7 -4.81 -10.40 21.93
N ASP A 8 -4.40 -11.27 21.00
CA ASP A 8 -3.82 -12.58 21.34
C ASP A 8 -2.53 -12.40 22.14
N MET A 9 -1.71 -11.43 21.74
CA MET A 9 -0.45 -11.13 22.43
C MET A 9 -0.70 -10.59 23.84
N ALA A 10 -1.65 -9.67 24.00
CA ALA A 10 -2.07 -9.14 25.29
C ALA A 10 -2.52 -10.27 26.23
N ALA A 11 -3.42 -11.13 25.74
CA ALA A 11 -3.92 -12.26 26.52
C ALA A 11 -2.81 -13.23 26.93
N TRP A 12 -1.83 -13.48 26.05
CA TRP A 12 -0.71 -14.35 26.35
C TRP A 12 0.23 -13.77 27.40
N LEU A 13 0.62 -12.50 27.28
CA LEU A 13 1.47 -11.80 28.25
C LEU A 13 0.81 -11.77 29.64
N ASP A 14 -0.49 -11.42 29.70
CA ASP A 14 -1.24 -11.36 30.96
C ASP A 14 -1.35 -12.74 31.62
N THR A 15 -1.67 -13.77 30.83
CA THR A 15 -1.79 -15.15 31.34
C THR A 15 -0.44 -15.68 31.84
N TYR A 16 0.64 -15.36 31.13
CA TYR A 16 1.98 -15.76 31.56
C TYR A 16 2.33 -15.13 32.91
N GLU A 17 2.14 -13.82 33.07
CA GLU A 17 2.43 -13.13 34.33
C GLU A 17 1.60 -13.71 35.49
N GLU A 18 0.31 -13.99 35.27
CA GLU A 18 -0.56 -14.62 36.27
C GLU A 18 -0.03 -15.99 36.74
N VAL A 19 0.43 -16.82 35.79
CA VAL A 19 0.88 -18.18 36.08
C VAL A 19 2.31 -18.23 36.62
N ALA A 20 3.21 -17.42 36.07
CA ALA A 20 4.63 -17.40 36.41
C ALA A 20 4.91 -16.55 37.67
N GLY A 21 4.06 -15.56 37.96
CA GLY A 21 4.26 -14.59 39.04
C GLY A 21 5.27 -13.49 38.72
N GLU A 22 5.69 -13.38 37.45
CA GLU A 22 6.57 -12.33 36.92
C GLU A 22 6.27 -12.13 35.42
N PRO A 23 6.42 -10.90 34.88
CA PRO A 23 6.23 -10.65 33.45
C PRO A 23 7.36 -11.28 32.63
N PHE A 24 7.17 -11.32 31.31
CA PHE A 24 8.28 -11.65 30.40
C PHE A 24 9.41 -10.62 30.54
N ALA A 25 10.65 -11.11 30.47
CA ALA A 25 11.83 -10.23 30.47
C ALA A 25 11.92 -9.39 29.18
N PHE A 26 11.37 -9.89 28.07
CA PHE A 26 11.24 -9.23 26.78
C PHE A 26 10.30 -10.03 25.87
N LEU A 27 9.83 -9.38 24.82
CA LEU A 27 9.11 -9.98 23.69
C LEU A 27 9.87 -9.65 22.41
N HIS A 28 10.30 -10.69 21.67
CA HIS A 28 10.89 -10.51 20.34
C HIS A 28 9.93 -11.04 19.28
N MET A 29 9.63 -10.20 18.30
CA MET A 29 8.78 -10.54 17.17
C MET A 29 9.65 -11.01 16.01
N ASP A 30 9.32 -12.19 15.47
CA ASP A 30 9.79 -12.72 14.20
C ASP A 30 8.68 -12.45 13.15
N PRO A 31 8.73 -11.34 12.40
CA PRO A 31 7.62 -10.95 11.56
C PRO A 31 7.51 -11.85 10.33
N ASP A 32 6.27 -12.15 9.91
CA ASP A 32 6.02 -12.72 8.59
C ASP A 32 6.06 -11.58 7.56
N TRP A 33 7.20 -11.41 6.89
CA TRP A 33 7.40 -10.35 5.88
C TRP A 33 6.41 -10.42 4.71
N ASN A 34 5.74 -11.55 4.50
CA ASN A 34 4.74 -11.69 3.44
C ASN A 34 3.37 -11.08 3.81
N ARG A 35 3.19 -10.70 5.09
CA ARG A 35 1.97 -10.07 5.55
C ARG A 35 2.01 -8.56 5.22
N PRO A 36 1.10 -8.02 4.38
CA PRO A 36 1.18 -6.63 3.93
C PRO A 36 1.10 -5.58 5.06
N ASP A 37 0.45 -5.92 6.17
CA ASP A 37 0.27 -5.08 7.35
C ASP A 37 1.20 -5.48 8.52
N TRP A 38 2.30 -6.21 8.25
CA TRP A 38 3.19 -6.71 9.31
C TRP A 38 3.74 -5.60 10.21
N ALA A 39 4.13 -4.46 9.64
CA ALA A 39 4.73 -3.36 10.38
C ALA A 39 3.71 -2.66 11.29
N GLU A 40 2.46 -2.51 10.81
CA GLU A 40 1.36 -1.96 11.60
C GLU A 40 1.02 -2.88 12.77
N VAL A 41 0.89 -4.18 12.51
CA VAL A 41 0.64 -5.18 13.56
C VAL A 41 1.80 -5.22 14.57
N ALA A 42 3.04 -5.14 14.10
CA ALA A 42 4.21 -5.07 14.97
C ALA A 42 4.18 -3.82 15.87
N LYS A 43 3.77 -2.66 15.35
CA LYS A 43 3.63 -1.41 16.12
C LYS A 43 2.55 -1.53 17.20
N GLN A 44 1.42 -2.15 16.87
CA GLN A 44 0.35 -2.39 17.84
C GLN A 44 0.77 -3.40 18.92
N ILE A 45 1.56 -4.42 18.56
CA ILE A 45 2.13 -5.37 19.52
C ILE A 45 3.19 -4.71 20.41
N GLU A 46 4.03 -3.83 19.87
CA GLU A 46 4.97 -3.00 20.66
C GLU A 46 4.21 -2.21 21.73
N GLU A 47 3.10 -1.55 21.36
CA GLU A 47 2.26 -0.80 22.32
C GLU A 47 1.70 -1.71 23.42
N VAL A 48 1.20 -2.89 23.06
CA VAL A 48 0.72 -3.91 24.01
C VAL A 48 1.81 -4.34 25.00
N ALA A 49 3.05 -4.51 24.52
CA ALA A 49 4.19 -4.90 25.35
C ALA A 49 4.65 -3.74 26.26
N ASP A 50 4.72 -2.52 25.72
CA ASP A 50 5.07 -1.30 26.46
C ASP A 50 4.09 -1.01 27.60
N GLU A 51 2.79 -1.17 27.37
CA GLU A 51 1.73 -1.03 28.39
C GLU A 51 1.94 -2.00 29.58
N ARG A 52 2.60 -3.13 29.34
CA ARG A 52 2.91 -4.17 30.33
C ARG A 52 4.33 -4.06 30.88
N GLY A 53 5.10 -3.07 30.44
CA GLY A 53 6.50 -2.91 30.83
C GLY A 53 7.39 -4.05 30.36
N VAL A 54 7.01 -4.74 29.27
CA VAL A 54 7.79 -5.81 28.64
C VAL A 54 8.58 -5.20 27.49
N PRO A 55 9.93 -5.20 27.51
CA PRO A 55 10.74 -4.70 26.41
C PRO A 55 10.42 -5.43 25.09
N PHE A 56 10.12 -4.66 24.05
CA PHE A 56 9.82 -5.15 22.71
C PHE A 56 11.07 -5.19 21.83
N GLY A 57 11.09 -6.09 20.86
CA GLY A 57 12.12 -6.11 19.83
C GLY A 57 11.72 -6.84 18.57
N ILE A 58 12.48 -6.59 17.50
CA ILE A 58 12.29 -7.23 16.20
C ILE A 58 13.52 -8.03 15.80
N LEU A 59 13.26 -9.19 15.21
CA LEU A 59 14.25 -9.99 14.49
C LEU A 59 14.25 -9.58 13.01
N TYR A 60 15.24 -8.79 12.59
CA TYR A 60 15.42 -8.42 11.20
C TYR A 60 16.28 -9.45 10.45
N ASN A 61 15.81 -9.79 9.25
CA ASN A 61 16.52 -10.61 8.28
C ASN A 61 16.14 -10.18 6.85
N GLY A 62 16.89 -10.64 5.87
CA GLY A 62 16.71 -10.31 4.44
C GLY A 62 15.93 -11.36 3.64
N GLY A 63 15.25 -12.32 4.27
CA GLY A 63 14.48 -13.33 3.52
C GLY A 63 15.33 -14.26 2.65
N LEU A 64 14.83 -14.63 1.47
CA LEU A 64 15.41 -15.63 0.56
C LEU A 64 16.11 -15.00 -0.67
N GLU A 65 16.88 -13.95 -0.42
CA GLU A 65 17.60 -13.25 -1.49
C GLU A 65 18.76 -14.06 -2.08
N ALA A 66 19.06 -13.79 -3.35
CA ALA A 66 20.05 -14.53 -4.12
C ALA A 66 21.51 -14.07 -3.89
N THR A 67 21.72 -12.85 -3.36
CA THR A 67 23.06 -12.31 -3.07
C THR A 67 23.10 -11.67 -1.68
N SER A 68 24.31 -11.54 -1.14
CA SER A 68 24.53 -10.93 0.17
C SER A 68 24.09 -9.47 0.19
N GLU A 69 24.36 -8.71 -0.87
CA GLU A 69 23.97 -7.30 -0.98
C GLU A 69 22.44 -7.13 -1.06
N ALA A 70 21.76 -8.00 -1.80
CA ALA A 70 20.30 -7.99 -1.88
C ALA A 70 19.68 -8.34 -0.53
N TRP A 71 20.20 -9.37 0.15
CA TRP A 71 19.77 -9.75 1.50
C TRP A 71 19.90 -8.58 2.49
N LEU A 72 21.03 -7.87 2.44
CA LEU A 72 21.30 -6.72 3.30
C LEU A 72 20.40 -5.52 2.97
N ALA A 73 20.09 -5.30 1.68
CA ALA A 73 19.15 -4.28 1.25
C ALA A 73 17.73 -4.58 1.74
N THR A 74 17.22 -5.80 1.50
CA THR A 74 15.89 -6.25 1.94
C THR A 74 15.75 -6.17 3.48
N MET A 75 16.80 -6.52 4.22
CA MET A 75 16.79 -6.36 5.68
C MET A 75 16.66 -4.88 6.09
N MET A 76 17.39 -3.97 5.44
CA MET A 76 17.26 -2.53 5.69
C MET A 76 15.91 -1.96 5.21
N ASP A 77 15.27 -2.58 4.22
CA ASP A 77 13.89 -2.25 3.83
C ASP A 77 12.91 -2.57 4.97
N HIS A 78 13.05 -3.72 5.64
CA HIS A 78 12.24 -4.04 6.82
C HIS A 78 12.47 -3.06 7.97
N VAL A 79 13.74 -2.69 8.24
CA VAL A 79 14.07 -1.65 9.23
C VAL A 79 13.41 -0.32 8.87
N PHE A 80 13.48 0.07 7.60
CA PHE A 80 12.84 1.29 7.12
C PHE A 80 11.32 1.25 7.32
N GLU A 81 10.67 0.16 6.93
CA GLU A 81 9.21 0.04 7.01
C GLU A 81 8.71 0.17 8.46
N TYR A 82 9.38 -0.48 9.42
CA TYR A 82 8.95 -0.40 10.82
C TYR A 82 9.43 0.87 11.52
N GLU A 83 10.74 1.15 11.54
CA GLU A 83 11.29 2.23 12.38
C GLU A 83 11.13 3.62 11.73
N VAL A 84 11.16 3.71 10.40
CA VAL A 84 11.07 5.00 9.69
C VAL A 84 9.65 5.29 9.21
N ALA A 85 9.00 4.33 8.56
CA ALA A 85 7.69 4.56 7.97
C ALA A 85 6.54 4.41 8.98
N MET A 86 6.60 3.42 9.88
CA MET A 86 5.60 3.20 10.93
C MET A 86 5.92 3.91 12.25
N GLY A 87 7.18 4.33 12.45
CA GLY A 87 7.62 5.01 13.67
C GLY A 87 7.76 4.07 14.88
N GLY A 88 8.02 2.79 14.64
CA GLY A 88 8.36 1.83 15.67
C GLY A 88 9.67 2.18 16.38
N THR A 89 9.77 1.82 17.66
CA THR A 89 10.91 2.16 18.53
C THR A 89 11.38 0.94 19.31
N PRO A 90 11.83 -0.12 18.62
CA PRO A 90 12.13 -1.39 19.28
C PRO A 90 13.28 -1.22 20.28
N GLN A 91 13.09 -1.66 21.53
CA GLN A 91 14.15 -1.57 22.55
C GLN A 91 15.23 -2.63 22.35
N HIS A 92 14.89 -3.74 21.68
CA HIS A 92 15.83 -4.76 21.23
C HIS A 92 15.80 -4.90 19.71
N VAL A 93 16.99 -4.94 19.09
CA VAL A 93 17.13 -5.21 17.66
C VAL A 93 18.04 -6.41 17.47
N VAL A 94 17.55 -7.42 16.76
CA VAL A 94 18.27 -8.65 16.48
C VAL A 94 18.47 -8.77 14.97
N PHE A 95 19.71 -8.75 14.52
CA PHE A 95 20.05 -9.13 13.14
C PHE A 95 20.35 -10.61 13.12
N GLN A 96 19.66 -11.37 12.27
CA GLN A 96 19.85 -12.81 12.20
C GLN A 96 19.74 -13.32 10.76
N SER A 97 20.48 -14.39 10.44
CA SER A 97 20.27 -15.20 9.26
C SER A 97 20.29 -16.69 9.62
N TRP A 98 19.48 -17.47 8.90
CA TRP A 98 19.46 -18.94 8.89
C TRP A 98 19.35 -19.49 7.46
N VAL A 99 19.56 -18.62 6.46
CA VAL A 99 19.49 -18.91 5.03
C VAL A 99 20.90 -18.88 4.43
N ASP A 100 21.01 -19.08 3.12
CA ASP A 100 22.30 -19.15 2.42
C ASP A 100 23.11 -17.83 2.51
N GLN A 101 22.43 -16.69 2.41
CA GLN A 101 23.03 -15.37 2.46
C GLN A 101 22.95 -14.74 3.87
N PRO A 102 23.89 -13.87 4.28
CA PRO A 102 25.12 -13.49 3.56
C PRO A 102 26.24 -14.54 3.63
N ASP A 103 27.12 -14.55 2.63
CA ASP A 103 28.20 -15.53 2.46
C ASP A 103 29.39 -15.35 3.41
N HIS A 104 29.53 -14.17 4.02
CA HIS A 104 30.61 -13.87 4.95
C HIS A 104 30.20 -12.86 6.02
N VAL A 105 30.89 -12.92 7.16
CA VAL A 105 30.51 -12.14 8.34
C VAL A 105 31.25 -10.82 8.43
N LEU A 106 32.53 -10.75 8.05
CA LEU A 106 33.43 -9.61 8.24
C LEU A 106 34.16 -9.27 6.93
N PRO A 107 34.63 -8.02 6.74
CA PRO A 107 34.61 -6.88 7.68
C PRO A 107 33.39 -5.93 7.53
N GLU A 108 33.19 -5.03 8.50
CA GLU A 108 32.05 -4.09 8.53
C GLU A 108 32.04 -3.06 7.39
N ASP A 109 33.18 -2.80 6.75
CA ASP A 109 33.30 -1.91 5.58
C ASP A 109 33.05 -2.60 4.23
N ASP A 110 32.87 -3.92 4.23
CA ASP A 110 32.42 -4.67 3.06
C ASP A 110 30.88 -4.64 2.98
N PRO A 111 30.27 -4.03 1.94
CA PRO A 111 28.82 -3.95 1.82
C PRO A 111 28.10 -5.28 1.67
N GLY A 112 28.80 -6.38 1.39
CA GLY A 112 28.28 -7.74 1.35
C GLY A 112 28.47 -8.53 2.65
N ALA A 113 29.16 -7.99 3.65
CA ALA A 113 29.37 -8.68 4.92
C ALA A 113 28.17 -8.53 5.85
N PHE A 114 27.84 -9.60 6.60
CA PHE A 114 26.78 -9.58 7.61
C PHE A 114 26.99 -8.47 8.66
N THR A 115 28.22 -8.19 9.10
CA THR A 115 28.46 -7.15 10.12
C THR A 115 28.36 -5.73 9.57
N SER A 116 28.34 -5.53 8.25
CA SER A 116 28.12 -4.20 7.65
C SER A 116 26.78 -3.58 8.06
N ILE A 117 25.82 -4.40 8.48
CA ILE A 117 24.54 -3.98 9.07
C ILE A 117 24.76 -3.06 10.26
N LEU A 118 25.80 -3.27 11.07
CA LEU A 118 26.07 -2.41 12.22
C LEU A 118 26.42 -0.98 11.77
N ASN A 119 27.19 -0.83 10.69
CA ASN A 119 27.50 0.48 10.14
C ASN A 119 26.26 1.15 9.53
N ARG A 120 25.46 0.39 8.77
CA ARG A 120 24.19 0.88 8.21
C ARG A 120 23.22 1.31 9.32
N TYR A 121 23.06 0.46 10.34
CA TYR A 121 22.04 0.65 11.37
C TYR A 121 22.41 1.75 12.39
N PHE A 122 23.70 1.88 12.71
CA PHE A 122 24.19 2.94 13.60
C PHE A 122 24.77 4.13 12.83
N GLY A 123 24.52 4.20 11.52
CA GLY A 123 24.97 5.29 10.67
C GLY A 123 24.36 6.63 11.04
N ASP A 124 24.94 7.69 10.49
CA ASP A 124 24.51 9.07 10.69
C ASP A 124 23.05 9.24 10.27
N ARG A 125 22.25 9.86 11.13
CA ARG A 125 20.84 10.10 10.82
C ARG A 125 20.71 11.12 9.70
N THR A 126 19.77 10.87 8.80
CA THR A 126 19.47 11.76 7.68
C THR A 126 18.05 12.26 7.77
N ARG A 127 17.75 13.30 6.98
CA ARG A 127 16.44 13.92 6.90
C ARG A 127 16.08 14.18 5.45
N ILE A 128 14.81 13.94 5.13
CA ILE A 128 14.18 14.43 3.92
C ILE A 128 13.24 15.59 4.27
N GLU A 129 13.38 16.69 3.55
CA GLU A 129 12.45 17.82 3.57
C GLU A 129 11.84 18.01 2.19
N LEU A 130 10.51 18.14 2.13
CA LEU A 130 9.78 18.44 0.91
C LEU A 130 9.16 19.83 1.01
N SER A 131 9.24 20.60 -0.07
CA SER A 131 8.60 21.91 -0.17
C SER A 131 8.10 22.15 -1.58
N LEU A 132 6.91 22.74 -1.70
CA LEU A 132 6.40 23.21 -2.98
C LEU A 132 7.17 24.46 -3.41
N GLU A 133 7.76 24.41 -4.60
CA GLU A 133 8.35 25.55 -5.27
C GLU A 133 7.42 26.04 -6.37
N THR A 134 6.88 27.24 -6.18
CA THR A 134 6.11 27.94 -7.21
C THR A 134 7.00 29.01 -7.84
N GLY A 135 7.51 28.76 -9.04
CA GLY A 135 8.38 29.70 -9.73
C GLY A 135 7.61 30.68 -10.62
N ALA A 136 8.05 31.95 -10.63
CA ALA A 136 7.70 32.88 -11.71
C ALA A 136 8.59 32.69 -12.96
N GLU A 137 9.78 32.08 -12.79
CA GLU A 137 10.81 31.87 -13.82
C GLU A 137 11.30 30.40 -13.92
N ALA A 138 10.77 29.51 -13.08
CA ALA A 138 11.07 28.07 -13.08
C ALA A 138 9.77 27.26 -13.01
N PRO A 139 9.71 26.06 -13.60
CA PRO A 139 8.54 25.19 -13.52
C PRO A 139 8.18 24.93 -12.06
N SER A 140 6.87 24.90 -11.77
CA SER A 140 6.44 24.56 -10.42
C SER A 140 6.75 23.10 -10.15
N GLY A 141 7.16 22.80 -8.92
CA GLY A 141 7.59 21.46 -8.56
C GLY A 141 7.71 21.25 -7.07
N VAL A 142 7.78 19.99 -6.65
CA VAL A 142 8.11 19.63 -5.27
C VAL A 142 9.63 19.47 -5.18
N ARG A 143 10.27 20.39 -4.45
CA ARG A 143 11.67 20.21 -4.07
C ARG A 143 11.75 19.18 -2.95
N VAL A 144 12.55 18.16 -3.17
CA VAL A 144 12.95 17.18 -2.16
C VAL A 144 14.42 17.44 -1.83
N ARG A 145 14.74 17.62 -0.55
CA ARG A 145 16.11 17.83 -0.06
C ARG A 145 16.49 16.76 0.93
N VAL A 146 17.63 16.12 0.69
CA VAL A 146 18.26 15.16 1.60
C VAL A 146 19.44 15.82 2.29
N SER A 147 19.49 15.69 3.61
CA SER A 147 20.60 16.18 4.41
C SER A 147 20.94 15.24 5.57
N THR A 148 22.10 15.40 6.16
CA THR A 148 22.38 14.88 7.49
C THR A 148 21.47 15.54 8.54
N GLU A 149 21.41 14.97 9.74
CA GLU A 149 20.69 15.56 10.88
C GLU A 149 21.15 16.98 11.22
N ASP A 150 22.44 17.26 11.04
CA ASP A 150 23.04 18.60 11.20
C ASP A 150 22.75 19.57 10.03
N GLY A 151 22.06 19.10 8.99
CA GLY A 151 21.63 19.90 7.85
C GLY A 151 22.64 20.01 6.70
N GLU A 152 23.72 19.22 6.72
CA GLU A 152 24.67 19.16 5.60
C GLU A 152 24.04 18.45 4.40
N PRO A 153 24.11 19.03 3.19
CA PRO A 153 23.46 18.47 2.01
C PRO A 153 24.10 17.14 1.58
N ILE A 154 23.26 16.18 1.22
CA ILE A 154 23.68 14.88 0.70
C ILE A 154 23.51 14.88 -0.83
N ALA A 155 24.62 15.01 -1.55
CA ALA A 155 24.66 15.14 -3.01
C ALA A 155 25.01 13.83 -3.73
N GLY A 156 24.47 13.64 -4.94
CA GLY A 156 24.76 12.49 -5.80
C GLY A 156 24.26 11.16 -5.23
N GLU A 157 23.20 11.21 -4.42
CA GLU A 157 22.55 10.03 -3.89
C GLU A 157 21.16 9.86 -4.50
N PRO A 158 20.72 8.62 -4.76
CA PRO A 158 19.41 8.35 -5.31
C PRO A 158 18.31 8.59 -4.28
N VAL A 159 17.24 9.26 -4.73
CA VAL A 159 16.00 9.44 -3.99
C VAL A 159 14.86 8.89 -4.81
N THR A 160 14.03 8.05 -4.19
CA THR A 160 12.78 7.56 -4.78
C THR A 160 11.64 8.48 -4.36
N VAL A 161 10.74 8.80 -5.28
CA VAL A 161 9.55 9.61 -4.99
C VAL A 161 8.31 8.90 -5.49
N GLY A 162 7.39 8.59 -4.58
CA GLY A 162 6.03 8.16 -4.85
C GLY A 162 5.10 9.37 -4.94
N ILE A 163 4.22 9.37 -5.94
CA ILE A 163 3.17 10.37 -6.14
C ILE A 163 1.84 9.64 -6.08
N ARG A 164 1.01 10.00 -5.10
CA ARG A 164 -0.32 9.40 -4.91
C ARG A 164 -1.39 10.48 -4.93
N PRO A 165 -2.35 10.47 -5.87
CA PRO A 165 -3.50 11.36 -5.81
C PRO A 165 -4.32 11.06 -4.55
N LEU A 166 -4.76 12.09 -3.84
CA LEU A 166 -5.62 11.99 -2.66
C LEU A 166 -7.08 12.29 -2.97
N SER A 167 -7.37 12.90 -4.12
CA SER A 167 -8.74 13.18 -4.54
C SER A 167 -8.87 13.30 -6.05
N GLY A 168 -10.04 12.92 -6.56
CA GLY A 168 -10.59 13.39 -7.84
C GLY A 168 -9.98 12.81 -9.11
N ALA A 169 -8.80 12.20 -9.05
CA ALA A 169 -8.19 11.54 -10.20
C ALA A 169 -8.86 10.17 -10.46
N VAL A 170 -9.32 9.98 -11.68
CA VAL A 170 -9.74 8.66 -12.18
C VAL A 170 -8.48 7.87 -12.51
N GLN A 171 -8.38 6.66 -11.97
CA GLN A 171 -7.24 5.76 -12.15
C GLN A 171 -7.71 4.39 -12.61
N THR A 172 -6.99 3.81 -13.56
CA THR A 172 -7.26 2.45 -14.05
C THR A 172 -6.56 1.43 -13.17
N HIS A 173 -7.35 0.62 -12.47
CA HIS A 173 -6.89 -0.56 -11.77
C HIS A 173 -7.03 -1.79 -12.64
N MET A 174 -6.16 -2.78 -12.42
CA MET A 174 -6.17 -4.02 -13.19
C MET A 174 -5.74 -5.20 -12.32
N THR A 175 -6.40 -6.34 -12.55
CA THR A 175 -5.94 -7.66 -12.11
C THR A 175 -6.09 -8.64 -13.26
N SER A 176 -5.42 -9.79 -13.18
CA SER A 176 -5.53 -10.85 -14.17
C SER A 176 -5.50 -12.22 -13.49
N GLY A 177 -6.09 -13.20 -14.17
CA GLY A 177 -6.20 -14.53 -13.59
C GLY A 177 -6.59 -15.58 -14.62
N THR A 178 -7.02 -16.72 -14.10
CA THR A 178 -7.60 -17.81 -14.89
C THR A 178 -8.99 -18.11 -14.38
N VAL A 179 -9.97 -18.15 -15.28
CA VAL A 179 -11.35 -18.47 -14.93
C VAL A 179 -11.39 -19.83 -14.21
N PRO A 180 -11.97 -19.92 -13.01
CA PRO A 180 -12.00 -21.15 -12.24
C PRO A 180 -12.61 -22.32 -13.01
N GLU A 181 -12.11 -23.53 -12.77
CA GLU A 181 -12.74 -24.73 -13.31
C GLU A 181 -14.22 -24.81 -12.89
N GLY A 182 -15.09 -25.10 -13.86
CA GLY A 182 -16.52 -25.25 -13.61
C GLY A 182 -17.31 -23.95 -13.54
N ALA A 183 -16.68 -22.76 -13.60
CA ALA A 183 -17.39 -21.50 -13.74
C ALA A 183 -18.05 -21.41 -15.14
N THR A 184 -19.30 -20.94 -15.17
CA THR A 184 -20.09 -20.78 -16.41
C THR A 184 -20.47 -19.33 -16.66
N THR A 185 -20.65 -18.55 -15.59
CA THR A 185 -20.94 -17.13 -15.66
C THR A 185 -20.07 -16.35 -14.69
N ALA A 186 -19.97 -15.04 -14.89
CA ALA A 186 -19.43 -14.12 -13.92
C ALA A 186 -20.33 -12.89 -13.79
N VAL A 187 -20.18 -12.16 -12.69
CA VAL A 187 -20.85 -10.88 -12.44
C VAL A 187 -19.85 -9.90 -11.83
N VAL A 188 -19.93 -8.64 -12.25
CA VAL A 188 -19.20 -7.57 -11.57
C VAL A 188 -20.05 -7.04 -10.43
N VAL A 189 -19.44 -6.90 -9.27
CA VAL A 189 -20.10 -6.41 -8.06
C VAL A 189 -19.29 -5.29 -7.43
N VAL A 190 -19.96 -4.29 -6.87
CA VAL A 190 -19.38 -3.27 -6.00
C VAL A 190 -19.95 -3.43 -4.60
N ARG A 191 -19.09 -3.36 -3.60
CA ARG A 191 -19.43 -3.46 -2.18
C ARG A 191 -18.89 -2.23 -1.47
N VAL A 192 -19.77 -1.47 -0.83
CA VAL A 192 -19.41 -0.31 -0.01
C VAL A 192 -19.78 -0.60 1.43
N ASN A 193 -18.81 -0.42 2.34
CA ASN A 193 -18.94 -0.72 3.78
C ASN A 193 -19.46 -2.13 4.08
N ALA A 194 -19.22 -3.08 3.18
CA ALA A 194 -19.72 -4.44 3.27
C ALA A 194 -18.67 -5.43 2.76
N GLU A 195 -18.78 -6.68 3.23
CA GLU A 195 -17.89 -7.78 2.87
C GLU A 195 -16.43 -7.44 3.15
N ASP A 196 -15.57 -7.37 2.13
CA ASP A 196 -14.12 -7.15 2.28
C ASP A 196 -13.72 -5.66 2.43
N ALA A 197 -14.69 -4.75 2.40
CA ALA A 197 -14.49 -3.32 2.58
C ALA A 197 -14.48 -2.90 4.05
N THR A 198 -13.69 -1.88 4.38
CA THR A 198 -13.60 -1.33 5.74
C THR A 198 -14.73 -0.32 5.97
N PRO A 199 -15.59 -0.47 7.00
CA PRO A 199 -16.65 0.49 7.27
C PRO A 199 -16.11 1.91 7.54
N GLY A 200 -16.59 2.89 6.78
CA GLY A 200 -16.18 4.29 6.89
C GLY A 200 -17.09 5.25 6.12
N PRO A 201 -16.86 6.57 6.22
CA PRO A 201 -17.50 7.52 5.32
C PRO A 201 -17.00 7.25 3.89
N SER A 202 -17.92 6.96 2.97
CA SER A 202 -17.59 6.64 1.59
C SER A 202 -18.12 7.70 0.63
N ASP A 203 -17.26 8.13 -0.29
CA ASP A 203 -17.53 8.93 -1.49
C ASP A 203 -16.52 8.49 -2.56
N VAL A 204 -16.96 7.56 -3.39
CA VAL A 204 -16.16 6.91 -4.45
C VAL A 204 -16.96 6.84 -5.74
N ALA A 205 -16.29 6.68 -6.88
CA ALA A 205 -16.96 6.51 -8.16
C ALA A 205 -16.32 5.42 -9.02
N LEU A 206 -17.17 4.70 -9.76
CA LEU A 206 -16.79 3.76 -10.81
C LEU A 206 -17.14 4.38 -12.16
N VAL A 207 -16.13 4.53 -13.02
CA VAL A 207 -16.25 5.23 -14.31
C VAL A 207 -16.40 4.23 -15.46
N ASP A 208 -15.61 3.18 -15.46
CA ASP A 208 -15.63 2.10 -16.45
C ASP A 208 -15.22 0.78 -15.78
N VAL A 209 -15.62 -0.35 -16.37
CA VAL A 209 -15.24 -1.68 -15.89
C VAL A 209 -15.12 -2.67 -17.05
N GLY A 210 -13.97 -3.32 -17.14
CA GLY A 210 -13.65 -4.28 -18.18
C GLY A 210 -13.49 -5.69 -17.64
N TYR A 211 -14.04 -6.67 -18.36
CA TYR A 211 -13.64 -8.06 -18.23
C TYR A 211 -13.44 -8.64 -19.62
N GLU A 212 -12.21 -9.08 -19.90
CA GLU A 212 -11.83 -9.62 -21.20
C GLU A 212 -11.15 -10.97 -21.02
N GLU A 213 -11.53 -11.96 -21.83
CA GLU A 213 -10.78 -13.20 -21.94
C GLU A 213 -9.74 -13.07 -23.06
N ALA A 214 -8.52 -13.56 -22.79
CA ALA A 214 -7.38 -13.42 -23.71
C ALA A 214 -7.61 -14.04 -25.11
N SER A 215 -8.63 -14.91 -25.24
CA SER A 215 -8.99 -15.54 -26.51
C SER A 215 -9.61 -14.59 -27.54
N ASP A 216 -10.29 -13.54 -27.09
CA ASP A 216 -11.07 -12.66 -27.97
C ASP A 216 -10.88 -11.15 -27.73
N GLY A 217 -10.43 -10.72 -26.55
CA GLY A 217 -10.25 -9.30 -26.22
C GLY A 217 -11.55 -8.50 -26.28
N VAL A 218 -12.68 -9.14 -25.95
CA VAL A 218 -14.00 -8.50 -25.93
C VAL A 218 -14.43 -8.26 -24.49
N ASN A 219 -14.70 -7.00 -24.13
CA ASN A 219 -15.32 -6.68 -22.85
C ASN A 219 -16.72 -7.31 -22.75
N ARG A 220 -16.90 -8.19 -21.77
CA ARG A 220 -18.16 -8.93 -21.54
C ARG A 220 -19.08 -8.26 -20.52
N VAL A 221 -18.63 -7.23 -19.81
CA VAL A 221 -19.44 -6.55 -18.79
C VAL A 221 -20.55 -5.73 -19.45
N PRO A 222 -21.84 -6.04 -19.18
CA PRO A 222 -22.95 -5.31 -19.79
C PRO A 222 -23.03 -3.86 -19.27
N ASN A 223 -23.08 -2.88 -20.19
CA ASN A 223 -23.16 -1.45 -19.85
C ASN A 223 -22.03 -1.01 -18.88
N ALA A 224 -20.81 -1.46 -19.17
CA ALA A 224 -19.56 -1.17 -18.46
C ALA A 224 -19.24 0.32 -18.28
N ASP A 225 -19.58 1.14 -19.27
CA ASP A 225 -19.25 2.57 -19.34
C ASP A 225 -20.38 3.49 -18.80
N PHE A 226 -21.44 2.86 -18.27
CA PHE A 226 -22.64 3.49 -17.74
C PHE A 226 -23.33 4.49 -18.69
N ARG A 227 -23.05 4.47 -20.01
CA ARG A 227 -23.65 5.39 -20.98
C ARG A 227 -25.17 5.28 -21.02
N HIS A 228 -25.71 4.11 -20.66
CA HIS A 228 -27.13 3.83 -20.52
C HIS A 228 -27.66 3.95 -19.07
N GLY A 229 -26.97 4.71 -18.22
CA GLY A 229 -27.31 4.85 -16.80
C GLY A 229 -27.10 3.54 -16.07
N LEU A 230 -28.03 3.18 -15.17
CA LEU A 230 -27.98 1.93 -14.41
C LEU A 230 -28.61 0.73 -15.14
N ARG A 231 -28.76 0.78 -16.47
CA ARG A 231 -29.24 -0.39 -17.21
C ARG A 231 -28.28 -1.56 -16.97
N SER A 232 -28.79 -2.74 -16.65
CA SER A 232 -28.00 -3.93 -16.32
C SER A 232 -27.29 -3.88 -14.96
N TRP A 233 -27.60 -2.90 -14.11
CA TRP A 233 -27.06 -2.77 -12.77
C TRP A 233 -28.17 -2.54 -11.74
N GLU A 234 -28.02 -3.08 -10.53
CA GLU A 234 -28.99 -2.94 -9.45
C GLU A 234 -28.30 -2.64 -8.12
N ALA A 235 -28.80 -1.61 -7.42
CA ALA A 235 -28.35 -1.25 -6.08
C ALA A 235 -29.35 -1.76 -5.04
N TYR A 236 -28.85 -2.39 -3.97
CA TYR A 236 -29.67 -2.87 -2.86
C TYR A 236 -28.86 -2.89 -1.54
N GLY A 237 -29.58 -3.04 -0.42
CA GLY A 237 -29.00 -3.09 0.92
C GLY A 237 -30.05 -2.75 2.00
N ASP A 238 -29.83 -3.21 3.23
CA ASP A 238 -30.75 -2.99 4.34
C ASP A 238 -30.77 -1.51 4.80
N HIS A 239 -29.59 -0.87 4.79
CA HIS A 239 -29.38 0.56 5.05
C HIS A 239 -28.66 1.18 3.85
N LEU A 240 -29.38 1.27 2.74
CA LEU A 240 -28.82 1.68 1.45
C LEU A 240 -28.28 3.13 1.50
N GLY A 241 -27.02 3.30 1.08
CA GLY A 241 -26.43 4.62 0.79
C GLY A 241 -26.96 5.24 -0.50
N ASP A 242 -26.37 6.34 -0.96
CA ASP A 242 -26.73 6.99 -2.22
C ASP A 242 -25.95 6.40 -3.40
N VAL A 243 -26.66 6.14 -4.50
CA VAL A 243 -26.08 5.69 -5.78
C VAL A 243 -26.57 6.62 -6.88
N ALA A 244 -25.66 7.39 -7.47
CA ALA A 244 -25.99 8.43 -8.42
C ALA A 244 -25.18 8.32 -9.71
N VAL A 245 -25.85 8.38 -10.86
CA VAL A 245 -25.16 8.50 -12.15
C VAL A 245 -24.80 9.96 -12.40
N ARG A 246 -23.51 10.27 -12.48
CA ARG A 246 -23.00 11.62 -12.75
C ARG A 246 -22.44 11.69 -14.18
N SER A 247 -22.41 12.90 -14.75
CA SER A 247 -21.87 13.15 -16.08
C SER A 247 -20.48 13.77 -15.95
N LEU A 248 -19.47 13.15 -16.58
CA LEU A 248 -18.09 13.63 -16.56
C LEU A 248 -17.76 14.59 -17.71
N GLY A 249 -18.72 14.84 -18.62
CA GLY A 249 -18.47 15.55 -19.87
C GLY A 249 -18.13 14.59 -21.00
N ASP A 250 -18.14 15.08 -22.24
CA ASP A 250 -17.82 14.29 -23.46
C ASP A 250 -18.65 13.00 -23.65
N GLY A 251 -19.83 12.93 -23.02
CA GLY A 251 -20.71 11.76 -23.06
C GLY A 251 -20.34 10.63 -22.09
N ARG A 252 -19.24 10.77 -21.33
CA ARG A 252 -18.85 9.83 -20.27
C ARG A 252 -19.74 10.00 -19.04
N LYS A 253 -19.99 8.90 -18.36
CA LYS A 253 -20.74 8.83 -17.11
C LYS A 253 -19.93 8.07 -16.08
N GLU A 254 -20.26 8.30 -14.82
CA GLU A 254 -19.76 7.52 -13.70
C GLU A 254 -20.95 7.15 -12.81
N VAL A 255 -20.77 6.11 -12.01
CA VAL A 255 -21.65 5.79 -10.88
C VAL A 255 -20.91 6.21 -9.61
N ALA A 256 -21.44 7.21 -8.93
CA ALA A 256 -20.94 7.66 -7.64
C ALA A 256 -21.70 6.97 -6.51
N PHE A 257 -20.96 6.59 -5.48
CA PHE A 257 -21.44 5.90 -4.29
C PHE A 257 -21.11 6.75 -3.07
N SER A 258 -22.13 7.12 -2.31
CA SER A 258 -21.95 7.86 -1.05
C SER A 258 -22.65 7.16 0.11
N ALA A 259 -21.93 6.89 1.20
CA ALA A 259 -22.46 6.17 2.36
C ALA A 259 -21.84 6.65 3.67
N THR A 260 -22.61 6.67 4.75
CA THR A 260 -22.09 6.76 6.11
C THR A 260 -21.56 5.40 6.58
N PRO A 261 -20.76 5.33 7.68
CA PRO A 261 -20.20 4.05 8.15
C PRO A 261 -21.24 2.97 8.51
N ASP A 262 -22.47 3.36 8.82
CA ASP A 262 -23.61 2.47 9.12
C ASP A 262 -24.48 2.13 7.91
N GLN A 263 -24.20 2.74 6.74
CA GLN A 263 -24.85 2.44 5.48
C GLN A 263 -23.99 1.50 4.63
N THR A 264 -24.66 0.61 3.91
CA THR A 264 -24.04 -0.36 2.99
C THR A 264 -24.59 -0.17 1.58
N ILE A 265 -23.78 -0.44 0.55
CA ILE A 265 -24.26 -0.53 -0.83
C ILE A 265 -23.78 -1.84 -1.43
N PHE A 266 -24.73 -2.67 -1.85
CA PHE A 266 -24.50 -3.79 -2.77
C PHE A 266 -24.93 -3.33 -4.15
N PHE A 267 -24.02 -3.30 -5.11
CA PHE A 267 -24.30 -2.86 -6.47
C PHE A 267 -23.82 -3.90 -7.46
N ASP A 268 -24.77 -4.63 -8.05
CA ASP A 268 -24.49 -5.81 -8.85
C ASP A 268 -24.81 -5.54 -10.33
N GLY A 269 -23.89 -5.96 -11.19
CA GLY A 269 -24.12 -6.01 -12.63
C GLY A 269 -24.97 -7.21 -13.04
N THR A 270 -25.24 -7.31 -14.34
CA THR A 270 -25.87 -8.49 -14.93
C THR A 270 -24.81 -9.55 -15.21
N GLN A 271 -25.14 -10.81 -14.94
CA GLN A 271 -24.26 -11.94 -15.27
C GLN A 271 -23.96 -12.02 -16.76
N PHE A 272 -22.74 -12.45 -17.09
CA PHE A 272 -22.28 -12.72 -18.46
C PHE A 272 -21.52 -14.06 -18.51
N ASP A 273 -21.42 -14.64 -19.71
CA ASP A 273 -20.79 -15.95 -19.91
C ASP A 273 -19.25 -15.88 -19.82
N VAL A 274 -18.67 -16.90 -19.19
CA VAL A 274 -17.20 -17.08 -19.09
C VAL A 274 -16.78 -18.48 -19.54
N THR A 275 -15.52 -18.61 -19.94
CA THR A 275 -14.92 -19.87 -20.37
C THR A 275 -14.01 -20.40 -19.26
N ALA A 276 -14.43 -21.47 -18.59
CA ALA A 276 -13.60 -22.13 -17.58
C ALA A 276 -12.18 -22.42 -18.12
N GLY A 277 -11.15 -22.06 -17.34
CA GLY A 277 -9.75 -22.22 -17.68
C GLY A 277 -9.17 -21.17 -18.65
N ALA A 278 -9.97 -20.20 -19.12
CA ALA A 278 -9.44 -19.10 -19.92
C ALA A 278 -8.65 -18.11 -19.04
N ALA A 279 -7.57 -17.55 -19.57
CA ALA A 279 -6.93 -16.39 -18.95
C ALA A 279 -7.81 -15.16 -19.16
N TYR A 280 -7.93 -14.31 -18.13
CA TYR A 280 -8.69 -13.06 -18.21
C TYR A 280 -7.90 -11.87 -17.65
N GLU A 281 -8.34 -10.69 -18.05
CA GLU A 281 -7.99 -9.40 -17.47
C GLU A 281 -9.27 -8.73 -16.95
N PHE A 282 -9.20 -8.16 -15.75
CA PHE A 282 -10.27 -7.41 -15.11
C PHE A 282 -9.77 -6.00 -14.79
N THR A 283 -10.41 -5.00 -15.36
CA THR A 283 -10.03 -3.58 -15.23
C THR A 283 -11.16 -2.76 -14.62
N ALA A 284 -10.81 -1.74 -13.85
CA ALA A 284 -11.79 -0.80 -13.30
C ALA A 284 -11.20 0.60 -13.23
N ASP A 285 -11.93 1.58 -13.77
CA ASP A 285 -11.58 2.99 -13.67
C ASP A 285 -12.25 3.59 -12.43
N LEU A 286 -11.46 3.90 -11.41
CA LEU A 286 -11.92 4.28 -10.08
C LEU A 286 -11.55 5.73 -9.75
N SER A 287 -12.43 6.42 -9.04
CA SER A 287 -12.11 7.68 -8.35
C SER A 287 -12.41 7.51 -6.87
N VAL A 288 -11.46 7.92 -6.03
CA VAL A 288 -11.51 7.71 -4.58
C VAL A 288 -11.22 9.04 -3.89
N SER A 289 -12.09 9.45 -2.97
CA SER A 289 -11.81 10.57 -2.09
C SER A 289 -10.95 10.11 -0.90
N GLU A 290 -10.10 11.00 -0.39
CA GLU A 290 -9.14 10.74 0.70
C GLU A 290 -9.76 10.03 1.92
N GLY A 291 -10.99 10.41 2.31
CA GLY A 291 -11.68 9.80 3.45
C GLY A 291 -12.31 8.43 3.19
N SER A 292 -12.26 7.94 1.94
CA SER A 292 -12.96 6.74 1.47
C SER A 292 -12.01 5.62 1.05
N ILE A 293 -10.72 5.75 1.36
CA ILE A 293 -9.72 4.73 1.05
C ILE A 293 -10.12 3.43 1.73
N GLY A 294 -10.27 2.36 0.93
CA GLY A 294 -10.62 1.03 1.43
C GLY A 294 -12.07 0.85 1.85
N THR A 295 -12.94 1.85 1.72
CA THR A 295 -14.38 1.75 2.09
C THR A 295 -15.22 1.04 1.03
N ALA A 296 -14.63 0.72 -0.13
CA ALA A 296 -15.29 0.00 -1.19
C ALA A 296 -14.37 -0.98 -1.93
N THR A 297 -14.97 -2.00 -2.54
CA THR A 297 -14.32 -2.93 -3.47
C THR A 297 -15.17 -3.11 -4.72
N VAL A 298 -14.53 -3.32 -5.87
CA VAL A 298 -15.15 -3.81 -7.09
C VAL A 298 -14.56 -5.16 -7.43
N ALA A 299 -15.38 -6.16 -7.72
CA ALA A 299 -14.93 -7.53 -7.90
C ALA A 299 -15.60 -8.20 -9.10
N VAL A 300 -14.89 -9.12 -9.73
CA VAL A 300 -15.48 -10.12 -10.63
C VAL A 300 -15.73 -11.38 -9.83
N VAL A 301 -16.98 -11.82 -9.78
CA VAL A 301 -17.41 -13.03 -9.05
C VAL A 301 -17.73 -14.13 -10.06
N PHE A 302 -17.03 -15.25 -9.98
CA PHE A 302 -17.22 -16.40 -10.86
C PHE A 302 -18.24 -17.38 -10.28
N LEU A 303 -19.19 -17.81 -11.11
CA LEU A 303 -20.39 -18.51 -10.69
C LEU A 303 -20.62 -19.81 -11.47
N ASN A 304 -21.23 -20.77 -10.78
CA ASN A 304 -21.97 -21.88 -11.38
C ASN A 304 -23.21 -22.16 -10.51
N GLY A 305 -24.22 -21.28 -10.64
CA GLY A 305 -25.38 -21.23 -9.74
C GLY A 305 -25.09 -20.57 -8.38
N THR A 306 -23.94 -20.87 -7.78
CA THR A 306 -23.38 -20.18 -6.61
C THR A 306 -21.98 -19.68 -6.91
N GLU A 307 -21.47 -18.81 -6.05
CA GLU A 307 -20.08 -18.36 -6.11
C GLU A 307 -19.07 -19.49 -5.95
N ILE A 308 -18.09 -19.52 -6.83
CA ILE A 308 -16.91 -20.41 -6.78
C ILE A 308 -15.73 -19.65 -6.20
N SER A 309 -15.46 -18.47 -6.75
CA SER A 309 -14.42 -17.54 -6.29
C SER A 309 -14.72 -16.14 -6.80
N ARG A 310 -13.92 -15.18 -6.33
CA ARG A 310 -13.92 -13.81 -6.81
C ARG A 310 -12.51 -13.25 -6.81
N ASP A 311 -12.29 -12.27 -7.67
CA ASP A 311 -11.12 -11.39 -7.64
C ASP A 311 -11.58 -9.96 -7.42
N SER A 312 -10.95 -9.28 -6.47
CA SER A 312 -11.38 -7.96 -5.99
C SER A 312 -10.28 -6.93 -6.21
N ILE A 313 -10.70 -5.74 -6.66
CA ILE A 313 -9.92 -4.51 -6.67
C ILE A 313 -10.50 -3.61 -5.57
N ARG A 314 -9.64 -3.10 -4.69
CA ARG A 314 -10.03 -2.16 -3.64
C ARG A 314 -10.05 -0.73 -4.21
N PHE A 315 -11.00 0.08 -3.75
CA PHE A 315 -11.02 1.50 -4.06
C PHE A 315 -9.95 2.21 -3.23
N GLU A 316 -8.77 2.32 -3.81
CA GLU A 316 -7.62 3.03 -3.24
C GLU A 316 -6.88 3.78 -4.34
N PRO A 317 -6.28 4.94 -4.06
CA PRO A 317 -5.43 5.59 -5.05
C PRO A 317 -4.18 4.76 -5.36
N LEU A 318 -3.85 4.60 -6.64
CA LEU A 318 -2.56 4.04 -7.05
C LEU A 318 -1.45 5.05 -6.78
N SER A 319 -0.31 4.57 -6.31
CA SER A 319 0.90 5.37 -6.23
C SER A 319 1.71 5.14 -7.50
N GLU A 320 2.11 6.23 -8.16
CA GLU A 320 3.14 6.20 -9.18
C GLU A 320 4.50 6.35 -8.48
N GLU A 321 5.41 5.40 -8.67
CA GLU A 321 6.78 5.52 -8.19
C GLU A 321 7.67 5.96 -9.35
N LEU A 322 8.38 7.07 -9.15
CA LEU A 322 9.35 7.56 -10.13
C LEU A 322 10.64 6.76 -10.07
N ASP A 323 11.34 6.65 -11.20
CA ASP A 323 12.72 6.16 -11.24
C ASP A 323 13.59 6.96 -10.24
N PRO A 324 14.55 6.32 -9.54
CA PRO A 324 15.42 7.01 -8.60
C PRO A 324 16.12 8.22 -9.23
N ILE A 325 16.07 9.36 -8.53
CA ILE A 325 16.65 10.62 -9.01
C ILE A 325 17.83 11.00 -8.13
N GLU A 326 18.97 11.24 -8.76
CA GLU A 326 20.19 11.67 -8.07
C GLU A 326 20.05 13.11 -7.56
N THR A 327 20.36 13.32 -6.28
CA THR A 327 20.38 14.66 -5.70
C THR A 327 21.49 15.53 -6.29
N SER A 328 21.20 16.83 -6.43
CA SER A 328 22.19 17.81 -6.89
C SER A 328 23.22 18.13 -5.79
N THR A 329 24.20 18.99 -6.09
CA THR A 329 25.25 19.41 -5.13
C THR A 329 24.72 20.05 -3.84
N ASP A 330 23.50 20.59 -3.85
CA ASP A 330 22.84 21.15 -2.67
C ASP A 330 21.96 20.13 -1.91
N GLY A 331 22.04 18.86 -2.33
CA GLY A 331 21.27 17.75 -1.79
C GLY A 331 19.81 17.73 -2.21
N SER A 332 19.43 18.51 -3.23
CA SER A 332 18.04 18.59 -3.68
C SER A 332 17.79 18.05 -5.09
N VAL A 333 16.54 17.65 -5.31
CA VAL A 333 15.93 17.35 -6.60
C VAL A 333 14.58 18.07 -6.65
N VAL A 334 14.14 18.46 -7.85
CA VAL A 334 12.80 19.03 -8.07
C VAL A 334 12.00 18.07 -8.93
N VAL A 335 10.87 17.58 -8.39
CA VAL A 335 9.91 16.77 -9.11
C VAL A 335 8.87 17.70 -9.74
N PRO A 336 8.77 17.76 -11.09
CA PRO A 336 7.81 18.63 -11.76
C PRO A 336 6.37 18.18 -11.49
N ILE A 337 5.45 19.13 -11.42
CA ILE A 337 4.01 18.86 -11.22
C ILE A 337 3.16 19.22 -12.45
N GLU A 338 3.79 19.64 -13.55
CA GLU A 338 3.11 20.18 -14.74
C GLU A 338 2.31 19.11 -15.50
N ASP A 339 2.71 17.85 -15.39
CA ASP A 339 2.02 16.70 -16.02
C ASP A 339 0.93 16.11 -15.12
N LEU A 340 0.80 16.59 -13.88
CA LEU A 340 -0.25 16.15 -12.97
C LEU A 340 -1.59 16.81 -13.32
N SER A 341 -2.67 16.05 -13.21
CA SER A 341 -4.01 16.61 -13.31
C SER A 341 -4.33 17.50 -12.10
N PRO A 342 -5.26 18.47 -12.22
CA PRO A 342 -5.69 19.26 -11.06
C PRO A 342 -6.24 18.37 -9.93
N GLY A 343 -5.85 18.65 -8.69
CA GLY A 343 -6.27 17.90 -7.51
C GLY A 343 -5.24 17.88 -6.39
N ARG A 344 -5.54 17.13 -5.32
CA ARG A 344 -4.61 16.95 -4.19
C ARG A 344 -3.74 15.73 -4.38
N TYR A 345 -2.46 15.87 -4.07
CA TYR A 345 -1.47 14.80 -4.20
C TYR A 345 -0.62 14.69 -2.94
N LEU A 346 -0.34 13.47 -2.53
CA LEU A 346 0.70 13.12 -1.56
C LEU A 346 1.97 12.77 -2.32
N PHE A 347 3.04 13.49 -2.03
CA PHE A 347 4.40 13.14 -2.38
C PHE A 347 5.03 12.42 -1.21
N ASP A 348 5.65 11.29 -1.49
CA ASP A 348 6.35 10.44 -0.55
C ASP A 348 7.77 10.21 -1.04
N ALA A 349 8.75 10.83 -0.41
CA ALA A 349 10.14 10.72 -0.81
C ALA A 349 10.93 9.85 0.17
N ARG A 350 11.75 8.96 -0.36
CA ARG A 350 12.59 8.02 0.38
C ARG A 350 14.04 8.14 -0.03
N TYR A 351 14.92 8.18 0.96
CA TYR A 351 16.34 7.97 0.83
C TYR A 351 16.67 6.65 1.53
N ALA A 352 17.24 5.70 0.80
CA ALA A 352 17.51 4.35 1.30
C ALA A 352 18.69 4.29 2.28
N GLY A 353 19.48 5.36 2.40
CA GLY A 353 20.72 5.34 3.16
C GLY A 353 21.85 4.63 2.41
N ASP A 354 22.98 4.50 3.09
CA ASP A 354 24.13 3.75 2.61
C ASP A 354 24.84 3.06 3.79
N LEU A 355 26.11 2.66 3.61
CA LEU A 355 26.90 2.04 4.67
C LEU A 355 27.10 2.89 5.92
N SER A 356 26.98 4.21 5.81
CA SER A 356 27.29 5.16 6.87
C SER A 356 26.13 6.09 7.22
N ARG A 357 25.07 6.12 6.42
CA ARG A 357 23.95 7.05 6.53
C ARG A 357 22.65 6.28 6.64
N TRP A 358 21.89 6.57 7.68
CA TRP A 358 20.61 5.95 7.95
C TRP A 358 19.55 6.39 6.92
N PRO A 359 18.61 5.52 6.53
CA PRO A 359 17.52 5.89 5.62
C PRO A 359 16.59 6.95 6.22
N SER A 360 15.92 7.72 5.37
CA SER A 360 14.91 8.68 5.81
C SER A 360 13.75 8.78 4.82
N ARG A 361 12.62 9.27 5.33
CA ARG A 361 11.38 9.49 4.57
C ARG A 361 10.89 10.90 4.85
N GLY A 362 10.28 11.52 3.86
CA GLY A 362 9.52 12.74 4.03
C GLY A 362 8.26 12.71 3.17
N THR A 363 7.20 13.35 3.64
CA THR A 363 5.96 13.48 2.87
C THR A 363 5.53 14.93 2.74
N LEU A 364 4.83 15.25 1.66
CA LEU A 364 4.20 16.55 1.44
C LEU A 364 2.89 16.38 0.69
N VAL A 365 1.83 17.01 1.20
CA VAL A 365 0.58 17.15 0.45
C VAL A 365 0.56 18.49 -0.27
N ILE A 366 0.28 18.48 -1.57
CA ILE A 366 0.10 19.69 -2.38
C ILE A 366 -1.27 19.70 -3.06
N GLU A 367 -1.68 20.89 -3.50
CA GLU A 367 -2.79 21.09 -4.43
C GLU A 367 -2.21 21.49 -5.78
N VAL A 368 -2.55 20.75 -6.82
CA VAL A 368 -2.27 21.09 -8.22
C VAL A 368 -3.47 21.87 -8.76
N PRO A 369 -3.28 23.11 -9.23
CA PRO A 369 -4.36 24.04 -9.55
C PRO A 369 -5.16 23.71 -10.82
#